data_AF-A0A2S3VUX5-F1
#
_entry.id   AF-A0A2S3VUX5-F1
#
_cell.length_a   1.000
_cell.length_b   1.000
_cell.length_c   1.000
_cell.angle_alpha   90.00
_cell.angle_beta   90.00
_cell.angle_gamma   90.00
#
_symmetry.space_group_name_H-M   'P 1'
#
loop_
_entity.id
_entity.type
_entity.pdbx_description
1 polymer ?
#
loop_
_entity_poly.entity_id
_entity_poly.type
_entity_poly.pdbx_seq_one_letter_code
_entity_poly.pdbx_strand_id
1 'polypeptide(L)'
;MTVDPYEIEDTSDWLGCPTPLDTCRHQLRMLENEVQELTLQLRQAREKIFKLVEMHAEAIGERDRLRSQLATAKAEAADANRLSTEIENRSNWELMAKDKHISELTAKLRALTCTDQPLGLPGDR
;
A
#
# COMPACT_ATOMS: atom_id res chain seq x y z
N MET A 1 -30.93 62.88 60.25
CA MET A 1 -29.94 63.04 59.16
C MET A 1 -30.61 62.60 57.88
N THR A 2 -30.85 63.52 56.97
CA THR A 2 -31.43 63.30 55.65
C THR A 2 -30.30 62.88 54.71
N VAL A 3 -30.32 61.65 54.20
CA VAL A 3 -29.34 61.16 53.23
C VAL A 3 -29.66 61.80 51.88
N ASP A 4 -28.67 62.41 51.23
CA ASP A 4 -28.83 63.04 49.92
C ASP A 4 -29.17 61.96 48.86
N PRO A 5 -30.25 62.09 48.07
CA PRO A 5 -30.64 61.10 47.07
C PRO A 5 -29.58 60.76 46.00
N TYR A 6 -28.49 61.53 45.92
CA TYR A 6 -27.37 61.32 44.99
C TYR A 6 -26.11 60.74 45.64
N GLU A 7 -26.09 60.52 46.96
CA GLU A 7 -24.98 59.81 47.61
C GLU A 7 -25.11 58.30 47.39
N ILE A 8 -24.19 57.74 46.60
CA ILE A 8 -24.05 56.29 46.44
C ILE A 8 -23.43 55.74 47.73
N GLU A 9 -24.03 54.70 48.29
CA GLU A 9 -23.52 53.99 49.47
C GLU A 9 -22.08 53.52 49.21
N ASP A 10 -21.16 53.78 50.15
CA ASP A 10 -19.77 53.33 50.04
C ASP A 10 -19.71 51.81 50.17
N THR A 11 -19.60 51.13 49.02
CA THR A 11 -19.60 49.67 48.91
C THR A 11 -18.19 49.08 48.96
N SER A 12 -17.16 49.87 49.30
CA SER A 12 -15.76 49.41 49.39
C SER A 12 -15.58 48.15 50.26
N ASP A 13 -16.45 47.99 51.25
CA ASP A 13 -16.39 46.93 52.25
C ASP A 13 -17.24 45.70 51.91
N TRP A 14 -18.09 45.76 50.88
CA TRP A 14 -19.07 44.70 50.57
C TRP A 14 -18.45 43.40 50.07
N LEU A 15 -17.27 43.46 49.46
CA LEU A 15 -16.64 42.30 48.83
C LEU A 15 -15.26 41.97 49.38
N GLY A 16 -14.73 42.74 50.34
CA GLY A 16 -13.40 42.55 50.94
C GLY A 16 -12.33 42.28 49.89
N CYS A 17 -11.70 43.33 49.34
CA CYS A 17 -10.68 43.15 48.31
C CYS A 17 -9.63 42.12 48.78
N PRO A 18 -9.34 41.07 47.97
CA PRO A 18 -8.39 40.05 48.38
C PRO A 18 -7.07 40.72 48.74
N THR A 19 -6.49 40.33 49.87
CA THR A 19 -5.21 40.89 50.27
C THR A 19 -4.16 40.51 49.22
N PRO A 20 -3.10 41.31 49.04
CA PRO A 20 -2.02 40.95 48.13
C PRO A 20 -1.45 39.55 48.41
N LEU A 21 -1.43 39.12 49.68
CA LEU A 21 -1.00 37.79 50.07
C LEU A 21 -1.95 36.69 49.56
N ASP A 22 -3.27 36.93 49.60
CA ASP A 22 -4.26 35.98 49.09
C ASP A 22 -4.18 35.85 47.57
N THR A 23 -3.96 36.95 46.87
CA THR A 23 -3.70 36.95 45.43
C THR A 23 -2.43 36.16 45.09
N CYS A 24 -1.33 36.40 45.82
CA CYS A 24 -0.09 35.65 45.62
C CYS A 24 -0.27 34.14 45.88
N ARG A 25 -0.99 33.75 46.95
CA ARG A 25 -1.30 32.34 47.25
C ARG A 25 -2.15 31.70 46.16
N HIS A 26 -3.13 32.42 45.63
CA HIS A 26 -3.96 31.94 44.54
C HIS A 26 -3.13 31.73 43.27
N GLN A 27 -2.29 32.70 42.90
CA GLN A 27 -1.40 32.59 41.74
C GLN A 27 -0.42 31.42 41.87
N LEU A 28 0.17 31.21 43.06
CA LEU A 28 1.03 30.05 43.30
C LEU A 28 0.32 28.72 43.05
N ARG A 29 -0.93 28.57 43.53
CA ARG A 29 -1.74 27.36 43.30
C ARG A 29 -2.06 27.17 41.81
N MET A 30 -2.39 28.25 41.10
CA MET A 30 -2.66 28.20 39.66
C MET A 30 -1.43 27.73 38.88
N LEU A 31 -0.26 28.32 39.17
CA LEU A 31 1.00 27.93 38.53
C LEU A 31 1.39 26.49 38.86
N GLU A 32 1.21 26.06 40.11
CA GLU A 32 1.47 24.67 40.51
C GLU A 32 0.61 23.69 39.70
N ASN A 33 -0.70 23.97 39.57
CA ASN A 33 -1.60 23.14 38.77
C ASN A 33 -1.22 23.14 37.29
N GLU A 34 -0.86 24.29 36.72
CA GLU A 34 -0.46 24.39 35.32
C GLU A 34 0.83 23.62 35.04
N VAL A 35 1.82 23.71 35.92
CA VAL A 35 3.06 22.93 35.80
C VAL A 35 2.79 21.42 35.89
N GLN A 36 1.88 21.00 36.78
CA GLN A 36 1.48 19.58 36.89
C GLN A 36 0.82 19.09 35.60
N GLU A 37 -0.12 19.86 35.05
CA GLU A 37 -0.82 19.52 33.81
C GLU A 37 0.14 19.47 32.61
N LEU A 38 1.00 20.48 32.45
CA LEU A 38 2.01 20.48 31.38
C LEU A 38 2.98 19.30 31.50
N THR A 39 3.35 18.93 32.72
CA THR A 39 4.20 17.75 32.96
C THR A 39 3.50 16.46 32.54
N LEU A 40 2.20 16.33 32.81
CA LEU A 40 1.41 15.18 32.38
C LEU A 40 1.30 15.12 30.85
N GLN A 41 0.95 16.23 30.21
CA GLN A 41 0.84 16.33 28.75
C GLN A 41 2.17 16.02 28.07
N LEU A 42 3.29 16.52 28.62
CA LEU A 42 4.63 16.22 28.08
C LEU A 42 4.97 14.73 28.16
N ARG A 43 4.63 14.06 29.27
CA ARG A 43 4.82 12.60 29.40
C ARG A 43 4.00 11.84 28.38
N GLN A 44 2.72 12.18 28.23
CA GLN A 44 1.85 11.56 27.24
C GLN A 44 2.32 11.80 25.80
N ALA A 45 2.77 13.02 25.49
CA ALA A 45 3.31 13.35 24.17
C ALA A 45 4.57 12.55 23.86
N ARG A 46 5.49 12.40 24.83
CA ARG A 46 6.68 11.58 24.69
C ARG A 46 6.36 10.12 24.44
N GLU A 47 5.39 9.56 25.17
CA GLU A 47 4.93 8.18 24.96
C GLU A 47 4.32 7.97 23.57
N LYS A 48 3.48 8.91 23.11
CA LYS A 48 2.90 8.87 21.75
C LYS A 48 3.98 8.93 20.67
N ILE A 49 4.97 9.81 20.82
CA ILE A 49 6.09 9.91 19.88
C ILE A 49 6.88 8.60 19.84
N PHE A 50 7.17 8.01 20.99
CA PHE A 50 7.90 6.73 21.06
C PHE A 50 7.13 5.62 20.32
N LYS A 51 5.83 5.47 20.60
CA LYS A 51 4.97 4.50 19.91
C LYS A 51 4.93 4.74 18.39
N LEU A 52 4.86 6.00 17.96
CA LEU A 52 4.85 6.33 16.55
C LEU A 52 6.18 5.96 15.86
N VAL A 53 7.31 6.20 16.53
CA VAL A 53 8.64 5.82 16.02
C VAL A 53 8.77 4.30 15.92
N GLU A 54 8.29 3.56 16.92
CA GLU A 54 8.27 2.10 16.93
C GLU A 54 7.43 1.54 15.76
N MET A 55 6.19 2.00 15.62
CA MET A 55 5.32 1.63 14.49
C MET A 55 5.94 1.97 13.13
N HIS A 56 6.64 3.10 13.02
CA HIS A 56 7.30 3.48 11.76
C HIS A 56 8.50 2.58 11.45
N ALA A 57 9.26 2.16 12.46
CA ALA A 57 10.35 1.21 12.29
C ALA A 57 9.83 -0.16 11.81
N GLU A 58 8.74 -0.65 12.39
CA GLU A 58 8.06 -1.87 11.95
C GLU A 58 7.57 -1.76 10.50
N ALA A 59 6.92 -0.65 10.15
CA ALA A 59 6.43 -0.40 8.80
C ALA A 59 7.56 -0.33 7.76
N ILE A 60 8.72 0.23 8.10
CA ILE A 60 9.91 0.20 7.24
C ILE A 60 10.37 -1.25 7.02
N GLY A 61 10.43 -2.06 8.08
CA GLY A 61 10.82 -3.46 8.00
C GLY A 61 9.92 -4.25 7.06
N GLU A 62 8.61 -4.14 7.22
CA GLU A 62 7.62 -4.80 6.36
C GLU A 62 7.70 -4.30 4.91
N ARG A 63 7.85 -2.99 4.70
CA ARG A 63 8.05 -2.42 3.36
C ARG A 63 9.28 -3.04 2.68
N ASP A 64 10.40 -3.16 3.38
CA ASP A 64 11.63 -3.68 2.80
C ASP A 64 11.54 -5.18 2.51
N ARG A 65 10.86 -5.93 3.37
CA ARG A 65 10.51 -7.34 3.14
C ARG A 65 9.60 -7.50 1.91
N LEU A 66 8.56 -6.68 1.78
CA LEU A 66 7.67 -6.75 0.61
C LEU A 66 8.38 -6.33 -0.68
N ARG A 67 9.29 -5.35 -0.60
CA ARG A 67 10.11 -4.94 -1.76
C ARG A 67 11.05 -6.05 -2.22
N SER A 68 11.69 -6.78 -1.31
CA SER A 68 12.55 -7.90 -1.68
C SER A 68 11.74 -9.04 -2.31
N GLN A 69 10.59 -9.40 -1.72
CA GLN A 69 9.68 -10.39 -2.30
C GLN A 69 9.18 -9.99 -3.69
N LEU A 70 8.82 -8.72 -3.88
CA LEU A 70 8.39 -8.21 -5.18
C LEU A 70 9.51 -8.26 -6.22
N ALA A 71 10.75 -7.96 -5.82
CA ALA A 71 11.91 -8.05 -6.71
C ALA A 71 12.14 -9.50 -7.16
N THR A 72 12.11 -10.46 -6.22
CA THR A 72 12.22 -11.89 -6.54
C THR A 72 11.10 -12.37 -7.45
N ALA A 73 9.85 -12.07 -7.12
CA ALA A 73 8.70 -12.47 -7.93
C ALA A 73 8.75 -11.89 -9.36
N LYS A 74 9.25 -10.65 -9.51
CA LYS A 74 9.46 -10.04 -10.83
C LYS A 74 10.54 -10.76 -11.63
N ALA A 75 11.65 -11.13 -10.99
CA ALA A 75 12.71 -11.89 -11.64
C ALA A 75 12.21 -13.27 -12.10
N GLU A 76 11.51 -13.99 -11.23
CA GLU A 76 10.92 -15.29 -11.54
C GLU A 76 9.91 -15.20 -12.68
N ALA A 77 9.05 -14.17 -12.69
CA ALA A 77 8.09 -13.95 -13.77
C ALA A 77 8.79 -13.64 -15.11
N ALA A 78 9.87 -12.85 -15.08
CA ALA A 78 10.66 -12.56 -16.28
C ALA A 78 11.34 -13.82 -16.83
N ASP A 79 11.92 -14.65 -15.96
CA ASP A 79 12.55 -15.92 -16.33
C ASP A 79 11.53 -16.92 -16.89
N ALA A 80 10.37 -17.07 -16.24
CA ALA A 80 9.29 -17.92 -16.71
C ALA A 80 8.79 -17.46 -18.10
N ASN A 81 8.63 -16.15 -18.30
CA ASN A 81 8.22 -15.61 -19.59
C ASN A 81 9.28 -15.88 -20.67
N ARG A 82 10.56 -15.70 -20.36
CA ARG A 82 11.67 -16.03 -21.28
C ARG A 82 11.63 -17.50 -21.68
N LEU A 83 11.48 -18.40 -20.72
CA LEU A 83 11.38 -19.84 -20.97
C LEU A 83 10.14 -20.18 -21.81
N SER A 84 8.99 -19.56 -21.55
CA SER A 84 7.78 -19.75 -22.37
C SER A 84 8.04 -19.39 -23.82
N THR A 85 8.59 -18.20 -24.08
CA THR A 85 8.90 -17.76 -25.45
C THR A 85 9.92 -18.65 -26.14
N GLU A 86 10.91 -19.18 -25.41
CA GLU A 86 11.90 -20.11 -25.97
C GLU A 86 11.27 -21.44 -26.37
N ILE A 87 10.42 -22.00 -25.49
CA ILE A 87 9.69 -23.24 -25.75
C ILE A 87 8.71 -23.07 -26.91
N GLU A 88 7.94 -21.99 -26.94
CA GLU A 88 7.01 -21.67 -28.02
C GLU A 88 7.74 -21.57 -29.36
N ASN A 89 8.85 -20.82 -29.40
CA ASN A 89 9.65 -20.69 -30.61
C ASN A 89 10.19 -22.04 -31.07
N ARG A 90 10.80 -22.82 -30.16
CA ARG A 90 11.34 -24.14 -30.49
C ARG A 90 10.27 -25.08 -31.02
N SER A 91 9.12 -25.15 -30.33
CA SER A 91 7.96 -25.95 -30.74
C SER A 91 7.47 -25.56 -32.14
N ASN A 92 7.34 -24.26 -32.41
CA ASN A 92 6.94 -23.76 -33.72
C ASN A 92 7.92 -24.17 -34.82
N TRP A 93 9.24 -24.07 -34.58
CA TRP A 93 10.25 -24.50 -35.55
C TRP A 93 10.18 -26.01 -35.82
N GLU A 94 10.00 -26.83 -34.78
CA GLU A 94 9.85 -28.28 -34.92
C GLU A 94 8.59 -28.67 -35.68
N LEU A 95 7.46 -28.00 -35.42
CA LEU A 95 6.21 -28.22 -36.15
C LEU A 95 6.37 -27.86 -37.62
N MET A 96 6.98 -26.71 -37.94
CA MET A 96 7.23 -26.31 -39.34
C MET A 96 8.13 -27.30 -40.09
N ALA A 97 9.15 -27.85 -39.42
CA ALA A 97 10.00 -28.89 -40.00
C ALA A 97 9.21 -30.18 -40.29
N LYS A 98 8.35 -30.59 -39.35
CA LYS A 98 7.48 -31.77 -39.51
C LYS A 98 6.45 -31.56 -40.63
N ASP A 99 5.80 -30.40 -40.68
CA ASP A 99 4.82 -30.06 -41.72
C ASP A 99 5.44 -30.07 -43.12
N LYS A 100 6.69 -29.61 -43.24
CA LYS A 100 7.46 -29.71 -44.48
C LYS A 100 7.68 -31.16 -44.89
N HIS A 101 8.14 -32.01 -43.99
CA HIS A 101 8.35 -33.44 -44.28
C HIS A 101 7.05 -34.16 -44.64
N ILE A 102 5.95 -33.88 -43.94
CA ILE A 102 4.62 -34.43 -44.24
C ILE A 102 4.18 -34.01 -45.65
N SER A 103 4.38 -32.73 -45.99
CA SER A 103 4.04 -32.20 -47.33
C SER A 103 4.86 -32.88 -48.43
N GLU A 104 6.17 -33.06 -48.22
CA GLU A 104 7.05 -33.77 -49.14
C GLU A 104 6.65 -35.24 -49.33
N LEU A 105 6.34 -35.95 -48.24
CA LEU A 105 5.87 -37.33 -48.28
C LEU A 105 4.52 -37.45 -48.98
N THR A 106 3.60 -36.51 -48.73
CA THR A 106 2.28 -36.46 -49.36
C THR A 106 2.42 -36.22 -50.88
N ALA A 107 3.33 -35.34 -51.29
CA ALA A 107 3.63 -35.10 -52.71
C ALA A 107 4.20 -36.36 -53.38
N LYS A 108 5.15 -37.05 -52.74
CA LYS A 108 5.71 -38.32 -53.23
C LYS A 108 4.65 -39.42 -53.33
N LEU A 109 3.81 -39.57 -52.31
CA LEU A 109 2.71 -40.52 -52.31
C LEU A 109 1.75 -40.24 -53.46
N ARG A 110 1.38 -38.98 -53.70
CA ARG A 110 0.52 -38.58 -54.82
C ARG A 110 1.16 -38.91 -56.18
N ALA A 111 2.47 -38.68 -56.33
CA ALA A 111 3.17 -39.01 -57.57
C ALA A 111 3.19 -40.53 -57.83
N LEU A 112 3.41 -41.35 -56.79
CA LEU A 112 3.45 -42.82 -56.88
C LEU A 112 2.06 -43.46 -57.02
N THR A 113 1.02 -42.84 -56.48
CA THR A 113 -0.38 -43.31 -56.64
C THR A 113 -1.01 -42.82 -57.95
N CYS A 114 -0.42 -41.83 -58.62
CA CYS A 114 -0.85 -41.38 -59.94
C CYS A 114 -0.38 -42.30 -61.08
N THR A 115 0.31 -43.41 -60.79
CA THR A 115 0.79 -44.33 -61.83
C THR A 115 -0.07 -45.55 -62.13
N ASP A 116 -1.14 -45.88 -61.42
CA ASP A 116 -2.06 -46.95 -61.87
C ASP A 116 -3.46 -46.84 -61.27
N GLN A 117 -4.41 -46.24 -62.01
CA GLN A 117 -5.76 -46.81 -62.16
C GLN A 117 -6.49 -46.19 -63.37
N PRO A 118 -6.61 -46.92 -64.50
CA PRO A 118 -7.67 -46.64 -65.46
C PRO A 118 -8.97 -47.10 -64.82
N LEU A 119 -9.77 -46.17 -64.31
CA LEU A 119 -11.17 -46.44 -63.99
C LEU A 119 -11.90 -46.67 -65.32
N GLY A 120 -12.01 -47.95 -65.70
CA GLY A 120 -12.85 -48.40 -66.79
C GLY A 120 -14.27 -47.87 -66.58
N LEU A 121 -14.73 -47.13 -67.57
CA LEU A 121 -16.13 -46.75 -67.74
C LEU A 121 -16.99 -48.03 -67.79
N PRO A 122 -18.09 -48.14 -67.03
CA PRO A 122 -19.11 -49.11 -67.35
C PRO A 122 -19.87 -48.60 -68.58
N GLY A 123 -19.55 -49.18 -69.73
CA GLY A 123 -20.32 -49.03 -70.96
C GLY A 123 -21.63 -49.80 -70.86
N ASP A 124 -22.72 -49.12 -71.20
CA ASP A 124 -24.00 -49.70 -71.59
C ASP A 124 -23.82 -50.62 -72.82
N ARG A 125 -24.56 -51.75 -72.79
CA ARG A 125 -24.89 -52.73 -73.85
C ARG A 125 -23.97 -53.93 -74.04
#